data_AF-A0A2D9M0T9-F1
#
_entry.id   AF-A0A2D9M0T9-F1
#
_cell.length_a   1.000
_cell.length_b   1.000
_cell.length_c   1.000
_cell.angle_alpha   90.00
_cell.angle_beta   90.00
_cell.angle_gamma   90.00
#
_symmetry.space_group_name_H-M   'P 1'
#
loop_
_entity.id
_entity.type
_entity.pdbx_description
1 polymer ?
#
loop_
_entity_poly.entity_id
_entity_poly.type
_entity_poly.pdbx_seq_one_letter_code
_entity_poly.pdbx_strand_id
1 'polypeptide(L)' 'MGEVVNISPDTVETPDGRSYYKVRIATESDFFERQSMRYRLVPGVQVVASIRTGQRSVLAYLIDPFLNSARTAMRER' A
#
# COMPACT_ATOMS: atom_id res chain seq x y z
N MET A 1 -12.83 -0.69 -8.63
CA MET A 1 -11.80 -0.83 -7.58
C MET A 1 -10.49 -0.26 -8.12
N GLY A 2 -9.36 -0.34 -7.40
CA GLY A 2 -8.09 0.19 -7.86
C GLY A 2 -6.91 -0.54 -7.23
N GLU A 3 -5.75 -0.48 -7.88
CA GLU A 3 -4.54 -1.18 -7.47
C GLU A 3 -3.41 -0.20 -7.18
N VAL A 4 -2.61 -0.50 -6.16
CA VAL A 4 -1.36 0.23 -5.89
C VAL A 4 -0.30 -0.26 -6.86
N VAL A 5 0.05 0.57 -7.85
CA VAL A 5 1.01 0.21 -8.90
C VAL A 5 2.44 0.62 -8.56
N ASN A 6 2.62 1.59 -7.66
CA ASN A 6 3.95 2.05 -7.28
C ASN A 6 3.95 2.71 -5.89
N ILE A 7 4.99 2.42 -5.13
CA ILE A 7 5.29 3.06 -3.85
C ILE A 7 6.68 3.68 -4.01
N SER A 8 6.78 4.98 -3.77
CA SER A 8 8.05 5.71 -3.85
C SER A 8 8.98 5.26 -2.72
N PRO A 9 10.28 5.05 -2.99
CA PRO A 9 11.27 4.77 -1.94
C PRO A 9 11.55 6.02 -1.08
N ASP A 10 11.29 7.21 -1.63
CA ASP A 10 11.54 8.48 -0.96
C ASP A 10 10.47 8.80 0.08
N THR A 11 10.93 9.25 1.25
CA THR A 11 10.09 9.76 2.33
C THR A 11 9.84 11.26 2.19
N VAL A 12 8.62 11.68 2.50
CA VAL A 12 8.24 13.09 2.64
C VAL A 12 7.94 13.36 4.10
N GLU A 13 8.72 14.27 4.69
CA GLU A 13 8.48 14.74 6.05
C GLU A 13 7.48 15.90 6.05
N THR A 14 6.59 15.86 7.03
CA THR A 14 5.64 16.94 7.31
C THR A 14 6.20 17.84 8.41
N PRO A 15 5.76 19.11 8.53
CA PRO A 15 6.28 20.05 9.53
C PRO A 15 6.14 19.56 10.99
N ASP A 16 5.20 18.66 11.23
CA ASP A 16 4.93 17.97 12.49
C ASP A 16 5.77 16.69 12.70
N GLY A 17 6.77 16.45 11.84
CA GLY A 17 7.75 15.37 11.98
C GLY A 17 7.26 13.99 11.53
N ARG A 18 6.06 13.89 10.94
CA ARG A 18 5.56 12.61 10.41
C ARG A 18 6.09 12.36 9.02
N SER A 19 6.54 11.13 8.79
CA SER A 19 7.08 10.65 7.53
C SER A 19 6.02 9.91 6.71
N TYR A 20 5.89 10.26 5.44
CA TYR A 20 4.95 9.65 4.50
C TYR A 20 5.66 9.17 3.24
N TYR A 21 5.12 8.14 2.60
CA TYR A 21 5.57 7.66 1.30
C TYR A 21 4.54 8.00 0.23
N LYS A 22 4.99 8.44 -0.94
CA LYS A 22 4.10 8.69 -2.08
C LYS A 22 3.69 7.36 -2.70
N VAL A 23 2.39 7.20 -2.91
CA VAL A 23 1.81 6.01 -3.56
C VAL A 23 1.08 6.43 -4.83
N ARG A 24 1.25 5.67 -5.91
CA ARG A 24 0.42 5.78 -7.13
C ARG A 24 -0.58 4.64 -7.16
N ILE A 25 -1.85 5.01 -7.31
CA ILE A 25 -2.97 4.08 -7.41
C ILE A 25 -3.51 4.18 -8.84
N ALA A 26 -3.57 3.06 -9.55
CA ALA A 26 -4.29 2.97 -10.80
C ALA A 26 -5.76 2.64 -10.50
N THR A 27 -6.67 3.50 -10.93
CA THR A 27 -8.11 3.25 -10.85
C THR A 27 -8.58 2.51 -12.10
N GLU A 28 -9.52 1.57 -11.95
CA GLU A 28 -10.13 0.86 -13.09
C GLU A 28 -10.97 1.80 -13.98
N SER A 29 -11.47 2.89 -13.41
CA SER A 29 -12.34 3.86 -14.05
C SER A 29 -11.93 5.29 -13.72
N ASP A 30 -12.34 6.24 -14.57
CA ASP A 30 -12.23 7.69 -14.37
C ASP A 30 -13.38 8.26 -13.52
N PHE A 31 -14.15 7.39 -12.86
CA PHE A 31 -15.26 7.75 -12.00
C PHE A 31 -15.41 6.76 -10.85
N PHE A 32 -16.08 7.20 -9.79
CA PHE A 32 -16.59 6.33 -8.73
C PHE A 32 -18.09 6.58 -8.51
N GLU A 33 -18.81 5.53 -8.12
CA GLU A 33 -20.24 5.62 -7.84
C GLU A 33 -20.48 5.54 -6.33
N ARG A 34 -21.30 6.46 -5.81
CA ARG A 34 -21.75 6.45 -4.42
C ARG A 34 -23.20 6.89 -4.37
N GLN A 35 -24.05 6.08 -3.73
CA GLN A 35 -25.49 6.39 -3.56
C GLN A 35 -26.19 6.76 -4.88
N SER A 36 -25.93 5.98 -5.93
CA SER A 36 -26.47 6.20 -7.29
C SER A 36 -26.00 7.49 -7.99
N MET A 37 -25.02 8.20 -7.42
CA MET A 37 -24.36 9.34 -8.07
C MET A 37 -22.98 8.95 -8.59
N ARG A 38 -22.69 9.37 -9.82
CA ARG A 38 -21.43 9.12 -10.52
C ARG A 38 -20.52 10.35 -10.42
N TYR A 39 -19.39 10.19 -9.76
CA TYR A 39 -18.40 11.25 -9.56
C TYR A 39 -17.22 11.04 -10.50
N ARG A 40 -16.95 12.01 -11.38
CA ARG A 40 -15.79 11.98 -12.28
C ARG A 40 -14.53 12.39 -11.52
N LEU A 41 -13.47 11.63 -11.68
CA LEU A 41 -12.12 11.96 -11.21
C LEU A 41 -11.48 12.90 -12.22
N VAL A 42 -11.29 14.16 -11.81
CA VAL A 42 -10.54 15.15 -12.58
C VAL A 42 -9.35 15.65 -11.76
N PRO A 43 -8.26 16.12 -12.40
CA PRO A 43 -7.13 16.69 -11.69
C PRO A 43 -7.56 17.80 -10.73
N GLY A 44 -6.99 17.80 -9.53
CA GLY A 44 -7.34 18.75 -8.46
C GLY A 44 -8.41 18.27 -7.48
N VAL A 45 -9.12 17.18 -7.78
CA VAL A 45 -10.04 16.56 -6.82
C VAL A 45 -9.25 15.88 -5.71
N GLN A 46 -9.54 16.25 -4.46
CA GLN A 46 -9.06 15.52 -3.30
C GLN A 46 -9.96 14.29 -3.06
N VAL A 47 -9.32 13.14 -2.89
CA VAL A 47 -9.99 11.88 -2.63
C VAL A 47 -9.42 11.23 -1.38
N VAL A 48 -10.27 10.50 -0.66
CA VAL A 48 -9.85 9.65 0.45
C VAL A 48 -9.95 8.21 -0.02
N ALA A 49 -8.84 7.50 0.01
CA ALA A 49 -8.76 6.09 -0.34
C ALA A 49 -8.40 5.26 0.90
N SER A 50 -9.06 4.10 1.04
CA SER A 50 -8.66 3.08 2.01
C SER A 50 -7.92 1.98 1.27
N ILE A 51 -6.62 1.85 1.52
CA ILE A 51 -5.79 0.83 0.90
C ILE A 51 -5.91 -0.45 1.75
N ARG A 52 -6.46 -1.50 1.16
CA ARG A 52 -6.46 -2.82 1.79
C ARG A 52 -5.09 -3.46 1.59
N THR A 53 -4.22 -3.34 2.59
CA THR A 53 -2.93 -4.04 2.63
C THR A 53 -3.15 -5.52 2.96
N GLY A 54 -2.19 -6.39 2.60
CA GLY A 54 -2.34 -7.84 2.64
C GLY A 54 -2.79 -8.41 3.99
N GLN A 55 -3.34 -9.63 3.97
CA GLN A 55 -3.66 -10.40 5.17
C GLN A 55 -2.40 -11.14 5.64
N ARG A 56 -1.68 -10.61 6.65
CA ARG A 56 -0.69 -11.40 7.38
C ARG A 56 -1.41 -12.18 8.47
N SER A 57 -1.32 -13.52 8.43
CA SER A 57 -1.78 -14.33 9.56
C SER A 57 -0.82 -14.15 10.73
N VAL A 58 -1.34 -14.18 11.97
CA VAL A 58 -0.49 -14.16 13.18
C VAL A 58 0.54 -15.29 13.13
N LEU A 59 0.14 -16.46 12.60
CA LEU A 59 1.02 -17.61 12.40
C LEU A 59 2.21 -17.30 11.48
N ALA A 60 2.04 -16.50 10.42
CA ALA A 60 3.15 -16.12 9.55
C ALA A 60 4.23 -15.34 10.32
N TYR A 61 3.82 -14.48 11.27
CA TYR A 61 4.76 -13.74 12.12
C TYR A 61 5.58 -14.65 13.05
N LEU A 62 4.98 -15.75 13.51
CA LEU A 62 5.66 -16.74 14.35
C LEU A 62 6.62 -17.63 13.55
N ILE A 63 6.28 -17.97 12.30
CA ILE A 63 7.04 -18.91 11.46
C ILE A 63 8.16 -18.21 10.67
N ASP A 64 7.98 -16.96 10.26
CA ASP A 64 8.95 -16.15 9.51
C ASP A 64 10.39 -16.23 10.07
N PRO A 65 10.68 -16.07 11.38
CA PRO A 65 12.04 -16.15 11.91
C PRO A 65 12.69 -17.53 11.71
N PHE A 66 11.93 -18.62 11.80
CA PHE A 66 12.47 -19.97 11.61
C PHE A 66 12.81 -20.25 10.15
N LEU A 67 11.92 -19.87 9.23
CA LEU A 67 12.14 -20.04 7.79
C LEU A 67 13.30 -19.17 7.29
N ASN A 68 13.40 -17.94 7.78
CA ASN A 68 14.48 -17.03 7.43
C ASN A 68 15.81 -17.52 8.00
N SER A 69 15.84 -18.00 9.25
CA SER A 69 17.06 -18.54 9.86
C SER A 69 17.55 -19.81 9.14
N ALA A 70 16.64 -20.72 8.79
CA ALA A 70 16.98 -21.92 8.03
C ALA A 70 17.53 -21.60 6.63
N ARG A 71 16.96 -20.61 5.93
CA ARG A 71 17.46 -20.15 4.63
C ARG A 71 18.82 -19.47 4.72
N THR A 72 19.05 -18.65 5.76
CA THR A 72 20.34 -17.99 5.98
C THR A 72 21.43 -19.00 6.34
N ALA A 73 21.13 -20.00 7.17
CA ALA A 73 22.06 -21.06 7.54
C ALA A 73 22.50 -21.94 6.35
N MET A 74 21.69 -22.01 5.29
CA MET A 74 22.08 -22.70 4.03
C MET A 74 22.84 -21.79 3.05
N ARG A 75 22.96 -20.48 3.33
CA ARG A 75 23.69 -19.53 2.49
C ARG A 75 25.10 -19.21 3.01
N GLU A 76 25.43 -19.57 4.24
CA GLU A 76 26.81 -19.57 4.73
C GLU A 76 27.46 -20.96 4.56
N ARG A 77 27.90 -21.24 3.33
CA ARG A 77 29.07 -22.05 3.00
C ARG A 77 29.60 -21.63 1.63
#